data_AF-A0A921KL24-F1
#
_entry.id   AF-A0A921KL24-F1
#
_cell.length_a   1.000
_cell.length_b   1.000
_cell.length_c   1.000
_cell.angle_alpha   90.00
_cell.angle_beta   90.00
_cell.angle_gamma   90.00
#
_symmetry.space_group_name_H-M   'P 1'
#
loop_
_entity.id
_entity.type
_entity.pdbx_description
1 polymer ?
#
loop_
_entity_poly.entity_id
_entity_poly.type
_entity_poly.pdbx_seq_one_letter_code
_entity_poly.pdbx_strand_id
1 'polypeptide(L)' 'MAYDFKREFRDLYQPKARPSLVDVPAMTFAAIAGTGDPNEEGGAYGHALELLYAFSYAVKMSKKGSWQP' A
#
# COMPACT_ATOMS: atom_id res chain seq x y z
N MET A 1 -15.14 -0.64 12.48
CA MET A 1 -14.10 -1.67 12.28
C MET A 1 -13.20 -1.21 11.13
N ALA A 2 -11.88 -1.43 11.17
CA ALA A 2 -11.02 -1.07 10.04
C ALA A 2 -11.29 -2.03 8.88
N TYR A 3 -11.34 -1.52 7.65
CA TYR A 3 -11.43 -2.34 6.45
C TYR A 3 -10.11 -3.10 6.26
N ASP A 4 -10.17 -4.44 6.09
CA ASP A 4 -9.01 -5.30 5.96
C ASP A 4 -8.95 -5.94 4.57
N PHE A 5 -8.17 -5.33 3.68
CA PHE A 5 -8.01 -5.79 2.30
C PHE A 5 -7.53 -7.24 2.19
N LYS A 6 -6.73 -7.76 3.14
CA LYS A 6 -6.24 -9.14 3.10
C LYS A 6 -7.36 -10.15 3.32
N ARG A 7 -8.37 -9.76 4.10
CA ARG A 7 -9.55 -10.59 4.37
C ARG A 7 -10.57 -10.48 3.26
N GLU A 8 -10.85 -9.27 2.78
CA GLU A 8 -11.87 -9.01 1.76
C GLU A 8 -11.42 -9.48 0.36
N PHE A 9 -10.12 -9.40 0.03
CA PHE A 9 -9.56 -9.82 -1.26
C PHE A 9 -8.56 -10.97 -1.09
N ARG A 10 -8.98 -12.04 -0.42
CA ARG A 10 -8.10 -13.16 -0.05
C ARG A 10 -7.33 -13.74 -1.24
N ASP A 11 -7.97 -13.89 -2.41
CA ASP A 11 -7.31 -14.46 -3.59
C ASP A 11 -6.18 -13.57 -4.15
N LEU A 12 -6.23 -12.25 -3.90
CA LEU A 12 -5.18 -11.31 -4.32
C LEU A 12 -4.00 -11.27 -3.34
N TYR A 13 -4.24 -11.54 -2.05
CA TYR A 13 -3.24 -11.41 -0.99
C TYR A 13 -2.76 -12.74 -0.40
N GLN A 14 -3.43 -13.85 -0.71
CA GLN A 14 -3.09 -15.21 -0.29
C GLN A 14 -3.26 -16.18 -1.48
N PRO A 15 -2.41 -16.07 -2.51
CA PRO A 15 -2.48 -16.93 -3.67
C PRO A 15 -2.22 -18.40 -3.29
N LYS A 16 -2.87 -19.32 -4.00
CA LYS A 16 -2.61 -20.76 -3.86
C LYS A 16 -1.31 -21.12 -4.61
N ALA A 17 -0.70 -22.25 -4.25
CA ALA A 17 0.52 -22.74 -4.90
C ALA A 17 0.32 -23.07 -6.40
N ARG A 18 -0.93 -23.26 -6.83
CA ARG A 18 -1.27 -23.51 -8.24
C ARG A 18 -1.66 -22.19 -8.91
N PRO A 19 -1.11 -21.88 -10.09
CA PRO A 19 -1.55 -20.74 -10.89
C PRO A 19 -3.05 -20.79 -11.16
N SER A 20 -3.69 -19.64 -11.07
CA SER A 20 -5.13 -19.47 -11.29
C SER A 20 -5.42 -18.08 -11.85
N LEU A 21 -6.45 -17.98 -12.68
CA LEU A 21 -6.99 -16.69 -13.11
C LEU A 21 -7.70 -16.01 -11.92
N VAL A 22 -7.47 -14.71 -11.77
CA VAL A 22 -8.09 -13.88 -10.74
C VAL A 22 -8.55 -12.57 -11.36
N ASP A 23 -9.71 -12.08 -10.91
CA ASP A 23 -10.22 -10.77 -11.31
C ASP A 23 -9.75 -9.72 -10.30
N VAL A 24 -9.02 -8.71 -10.79
CA VAL A 24 -8.54 -7.60 -9.98
C VAL A 24 -9.47 -6.40 -10.21
N PRO A 25 -10.28 -6.00 -9.23
CA PRO A 25 -11.15 -4.82 -9.38
C PRO A 25 -10.32 -3.53 -9.43
N ALA A 26 -10.92 -2.44 -9.87
CA ALA A 26 -10.31 -1.12 -9.77
C ALA A 26 -10.08 -0.76 -8.29
N MET A 27 -8.89 -0.26 -7.96
CA MET A 27 -8.48 0.09 -6.60
C MET A 27 -7.72 1.42 -6.60
N THR A 28 -7.84 2.17 -5.50
CA THR A 28 -7.16 3.45 -5.32
C THR A 28 -5.85 3.24 -4.56
N PHE A 29 -4.75 3.77 -5.10
CA PHE A 29 -3.43 3.68 -4.49
C PHE A 29 -2.78 5.06 -4.39
N ALA A 30 -2.03 5.27 -3.31
CA ALA A 30 -1.00 6.30 -3.28
C ALA A 30 0.29 5.68 -3.85
N ALA A 31 0.93 6.36 -4.80
CA ALA A 31 2.11 5.87 -5.47
C ALA A 31 3.14 7.00 -5.66
N ILE A 32 4.42 6.62 -5.66
CA ILE A 32 5.55 7.49 -6.00
C ILE A 32 6.20 6.89 -7.24
N ALA A 33 6.28 7.67 -8.31
CA ALA A 33 7.03 7.29 -9.49
C ALA A 33 8.54 7.47 -9.23
N GLY A 34 9.34 6.48 -9.58
CA GLY A 34 10.78 6.50 -9.36
C GLY A 34 11.50 5.41 -10.15
N THR A 35 12.82 5.52 -10.18
CA THR A 35 13.73 4.59 -10.88
C THR A 35 15.00 4.45 -10.05
N GLY A 36 15.66 3.29 -10.11
CA GLY A 36 16.91 3.03 -9.39
C GLY A 36 16.99 1.60 -8.86
N ASP A 37 18.09 1.26 -8.20
CA ASP A 37 18.24 -0.04 -7.52
C ASP A 37 17.45 -0.02 -6.19
N PRO A 38 16.47 -0.92 -5.99
CA PRO A 38 15.73 -0.99 -4.75
C PRO A 38 16.58 -1.42 -3.54
N ASN A 39 17.78 -1.98 -3.76
CA ASN A 39 18.68 -2.47 -2.71
C ASN A 39 19.76 -1.46 -2.33
N GLU A 40 19.81 -0.30 -2.97
CA GLU A 40 20.76 0.76 -2.61
C GLU A 40 20.41 1.35 -1.23
N GLU A 41 21.36 1.29 -0.30
CA GLU A 41 21.19 1.84 1.04
C GLU A 41 21.10 3.38 0.96
N GLY A 42 20.02 3.95 1.50
CA GLY A 42 19.71 5.38 1.33
C GLY A 42 19.32 5.77 -0.10
N GLY A 43 19.04 4.78 -0.96
CA GLY A 43 18.62 5.03 -2.34
C GLY A 43 17.18 5.53 -2.45
N ALA A 44 16.81 5.93 -3.68
CA ALA A 44 15.50 6.53 -3.98
C ALA A 44 14.30 5.64 -3.57
N TYR A 45 14.44 4.32 -3.67
CA TYR A 45 13.38 3.37 -3.29
C TYR A 45 13.13 3.36 -1.78
N GLY A 46 14.19 3.35 -0.97
CA GLY A 46 14.09 3.37 0.50
C GLY A 46 13.36 4.63 0.98
N HIS A 47 13.77 5.79 0.47
CA HIS A 47 13.11 7.06 0.78
C HIS A 47 11.65 7.12 0.29
N ALA A 48 11.34 6.58 -0.90
CA ALA A 48 9.96 6.51 -1.37
C ALA A 48 9.08 5.66 -0.43
N LEU A 49 9.61 4.56 0.09
CA LEU A 49 8.91 3.70 1.03
C LEU A 49 8.64 4.44 2.36
N GLU A 50 9.63 5.11 2.92
CA GLU A 50 9.49 5.93 4.14
C GLU A 50 8.38 6.98 4.00
N LEU A 51 8.35 7.70 2.86
CA LEU A 51 7.34 8.70 2.57
C LEU A 51 5.93 8.10 2.45
N LEU A 52 5.78 6.98 1.73
CA LEU A 52 4.49 6.29 1.59
C LEU A 52 3.96 5.81 2.95
N TYR A 53 4.83 5.28 3.82
CA TYR A 53 4.45 4.89 5.17
C TYR A 53 4.03 6.10 6.02
N ALA A 54 4.82 7.17 6.03
CA ALA A 54 4.50 8.40 6.76
C ALA A 54 3.14 8.98 6.32
N PHE A 55 2.91 9.05 5.00
CA PHE A 55 1.63 9.49 4.43
C PHE A 55 0.47 8.59 4.88
N SER A 56 0.63 7.27 4.78
CA SER A 56 -0.43 6.32 5.15
C SER A 56 -0.87 6.45 6.62
N TYR A 57 0.07 6.68 7.53
CA TYR A 57 -0.21 6.88 8.95
C TYR A 57 -0.83 8.24 9.24
N ALA A 58 -0.38 9.30 8.54
CA ALA A 58 -1.01 10.60 8.62
C ALA A 58 -2.50 10.53 8.22
N VAL A 59 -2.81 9.88 7.09
CA VAL A 59 -4.20 9.65 6.65
C VAL A 59 -4.97 8.82 7.67
N LYS A 60 -4.41 7.71 8.17
CA LYS A 60 -5.07 6.86 9.19
C LYS A 60 -5.40 7.62 10.47
N MET A 61 -4.56 8.58 10.86
CA MET A 61 -4.70 9.36 12.09
C MET A 61 -5.54 10.63 11.91
N SER A 62 -5.75 11.11 10.67
CA SER A 62 -6.55 12.31 10.37
C SER A 62 -7.94 12.28 11.01
N LYS A 63 -8.60 11.12 11.06
CA LYS A 63 -9.90 10.90 11.74
C LYS A 63 -9.91 11.22 13.25
N LYS A 64 -8.75 11.40 13.87
CA LYS A 64 -8.59 11.79 15.28
C LYS A 64 -8.28 13.28 15.45
N GLY A 65 -8.03 14.00 14.36
CA GLY A 65 -7.77 15.43 14.35
C GLY A 65 -9.05 16.26 14.28
N SER A 66 -8.90 17.57 14.49
CA SER A 66 -9.99 18.54 14.33
C SER A 66 -10.41 18.73 12.86
N TRP A 67 -9.54 18.37 11.92
CA TRP A 67 -9.80 18.38 10.49
C TRP A 67 -9.96 16.96 9.97
N GLN A 68 -11.10 16.68 9.33
CA GLN A 68 -11.42 15.39 8.72
C GLN A 68 -11.46 15.57 7.20
N PRO A 69 -10.63 14.84 6.43
CA PRO A 69 -10.66 14.84 4.97
C PRO A 69 -11.89 14.13 4.41
#